data_AF-A0A9E4AUC0-F1
#
_entry.id   AF-A0A9E4AUC0-F1
#
_cell.length_a   1.000
_cell.length_b   1.000
_cell.length_c   1.000
_cell.angle_alpha   90.00
_cell.angle_beta   90.00
_cell.angle_gamma   90.00
#
_symmetry.space_group_name_H-M   'P 1'
#
loop_
_entity.id
_entity.type
_entity.pdbx_description
1 polymer ?
#
loop_
_entity_poly.entity_id
_entity_poly.type
_entity_poly.pdbx_seq_one_letter_code
_entity_poly.pdbx_strand_id
1 'polypeptide(L)'
;MRPDFGRNGTIRARKRFGQHFLTDQGVISRIHDAISVQQDDRVIEIGPGRGVLTDRLSKATTNLTLIELDRDLATLLRKRFPDTDLRSIDVLDVPLETFAEHRVVGNLPYNISTPLLIRLFKEPRIVDMHFMLQREVALRLAASPGEKAWGRLSVMAQYRCLIEPLFDVPAHSFRPVPKVESMFV
;
A
#
# COMPACT_ATOMS: atom_id res chain seq x y z
N MET A 1 -15.12 -18.31 11.29
CA MET A 1 -13.93 -18.92 10.65
C MET A 1 -12.78 -18.79 11.63
N ARG A 2 -12.07 -19.86 11.99
CA ARG A 2 -10.95 -19.79 12.95
C ARG A 2 -9.74 -19.15 12.27
N PRO A 3 -8.92 -18.33 12.96
CA PRO A 3 -7.73 -17.75 12.36
C PRO A 3 -6.74 -18.86 11.98
N ASP A 4 -6.18 -18.81 10.77
CA ASP A 4 -5.17 -19.76 10.30
C ASP A 4 -3.79 -19.29 10.76
N PHE A 5 -3.43 -19.66 11.99
CA PHE A 5 -2.12 -19.39 12.56
C PHE A 5 -1.11 -20.42 12.03
N GLY A 6 0.02 -19.94 11.49
CA GLY A 6 1.17 -20.78 11.19
C GLY A 6 1.79 -21.36 12.46
N ARG A 7 2.67 -22.36 12.30
CA ARG A 7 3.31 -23.11 13.42
C ARG A 7 3.99 -22.25 14.50
N ASN A 8 4.24 -20.97 14.25
CA ASN A 8 4.87 -20.02 15.19
C ASN A 8 3.93 -18.89 15.65
N GLY A 9 2.61 -19.02 15.51
CA GLY A 9 1.64 -17.98 15.93
C GLY A 9 1.50 -16.79 14.96
N THR A 10 2.14 -16.85 13.79
CA THR A 10 2.03 -15.81 12.74
C THR A 10 0.88 -16.11 11.78
N ILE A 11 0.03 -15.12 11.46
CA ILE A 11 -1.06 -15.27 10.49
C ILE A 11 -0.51 -15.67 9.11
N ARG A 12 -1.08 -16.74 8.52
CA ARG A 12 -0.66 -17.26 7.22
C ARG A 12 -1.23 -16.44 6.06
N ALA A 13 -0.42 -16.22 5.03
CA ALA A 13 -0.88 -15.56 3.82
C ALA A 13 -2.00 -16.36 3.12
N ARG A 14 -3.09 -15.68 2.78
CA ARG A 14 -4.22 -16.24 2.05
C ARG A 14 -4.08 -15.98 0.56
N LYS A 15 -3.96 -17.05 -0.23
CA LYS A 15 -3.82 -16.97 -1.70
C LYS A 15 -4.90 -16.11 -2.36
N ARG A 16 -6.16 -16.17 -1.89
CA ARG A 16 -7.27 -15.39 -2.45
C ARG A 16 -7.11 -13.86 -2.32
N PHE A 17 -6.27 -13.40 -1.40
CA PHE A 17 -6.02 -11.99 -1.15
C PHE A 17 -4.68 -11.50 -1.73
N GLY A 18 -3.94 -12.36 -2.44
CA GLY A 18 -2.65 -11.96 -3.05
C GLY A 18 -1.61 -11.47 -2.03
N GLN A 19 -1.69 -11.93 -0.78
CA GLN A 19 -0.87 -11.38 0.32
C GLN A 19 0.61 -11.73 0.15
N HIS A 20 1.43 -10.68 0.04
CA HIS A 20 2.89 -10.72 0.10
C HIS A 20 3.34 -9.76 1.21
N PHE A 21 3.73 -10.30 2.36
CA PHE A 21 4.12 -9.47 3.50
C PHE A 21 5.56 -9.01 3.36
N LEU A 22 5.79 -7.70 3.45
CA LEU A 22 7.13 -7.15 3.50
C LEU A 22 7.83 -7.59 4.79
N THR A 23 9.06 -8.07 4.68
CA THR A 23 9.84 -8.64 5.81
C THR A 23 11.23 -8.01 5.95
N ASP A 24 11.75 -7.42 4.89
CA ASP A 24 13.06 -6.78 4.85
C ASP A 24 13.05 -5.44 5.58
N GLN A 25 13.80 -5.35 6.67
CA GLN A 25 13.86 -4.15 7.51
C GLN A 25 14.56 -2.97 6.83
N GLY A 26 15.53 -3.23 5.94
CA GLY A 26 16.21 -2.18 5.18
C GLY A 26 15.25 -1.55 4.18
N VAL A 27 14.45 -2.35 3.48
CA VAL A 27 13.40 -1.85 2.59
C VAL A 27 12.33 -1.09 3.37
N ILE A 28 11.86 -1.61 4.51
CA ILE A 28 10.88 -0.92 5.36
C ILE A 28 11.39 0.46 5.80
N SER A 29 12.66 0.56 6.19
CA SER A 29 13.26 1.85 6.57
C SER A 29 13.26 2.82 5.38
N ARG A 30 13.72 2.37 4.20
CA ARG A 30 13.75 3.21 3.00
C ARG A 30 12.36 3.70 2.58
N ILE A 31 11.34 2.85 2.70
CA ILE A 31 9.94 3.23 2.44
C ILE A 31 9.50 4.31 3.42
N HIS A 32 9.73 4.10 4.72
CA HIS A 32 9.37 5.08 5.75
C HIS A 32 10.03 6.44 5.50
N ASP A 33 11.33 6.43 5.19
CA ASP A 33 12.11 7.64 4.95
C ASP A 33 11.67 8.36 3.67
N ALA A 34 11.28 7.61 2.63
CA ALA A 34 10.74 8.15 1.40
C ALA A 34 9.36 8.80 1.59
N ILE A 35 8.46 8.17 2.35
CA ILE A 35 7.15 8.77 2.66
C ILE A 35 7.38 10.01 3.55
N SER A 36 8.31 9.98 4.50
CA SER A 36 8.66 11.12 5.35
C SER A 36 7.43 11.74 6.03
N VAL A 37 6.64 10.90 6.72
CA VAL A 37 5.43 11.34 7.44
C VAL A 37 5.79 12.30 8.57
N GLN A 38 5.06 13.42 8.63
CA GLN A 38 5.13 14.40 9.70
C GLN A 38 3.98 14.22 10.70
N GLN A 39 4.13 14.83 11.87
CA GLN A 39 3.17 14.68 12.99
C GLN A 39 1.73 15.09 12.63
N ASP A 40 1.57 16.13 11.83
CA ASP A 40 0.26 16.67 11.46
C ASP A 40 -0.34 16.01 10.19
N ASP A 41 0.43 15.16 9.51
CA ASP A 41 -0.04 14.48 8.30
C ASP A 41 -1.18 13.53 8.61
N ARG A 42 -2.22 13.58 7.77
CA ARG A 42 -3.33 12.60 7.77
C ARG A 42 -2.98 11.47 6.81
N VAL A 43 -2.86 10.26 7.32
CA VAL A 43 -2.35 9.11 6.55
C VAL A 43 -3.40 8.00 6.50
N ILE A 44 -3.63 7.47 5.29
CA ILE A 44 -4.40 6.24 5.10
C ILE A 44 -3.43 5.15 4.62
N GLU A 45 -3.27 4.09 5.42
CA GLU A 45 -2.56 2.88 5.02
C GLU A 45 -3.55 1.83 4.48
N ILE A 46 -3.40 1.48 3.21
CA ILE A 46 -4.18 0.45 2.53
C ILE A 46 -3.43 -0.87 2.58
N GLY A 47 -4.09 -1.91 3.10
CA GLY A 47 -3.52 -3.24 3.22
C GLY A 47 -2.28 -3.29 4.13
N PRO A 48 -2.39 -2.82 5.39
CA PRO A 48 -1.29 -2.85 6.37
C PRO A 48 -0.75 -4.27 6.61
N GLY A 49 -1.56 -5.30 6.34
CA GLY A 49 -1.15 -6.67 6.45
C GLY A 49 -0.82 -7.03 7.90
N ARG A 50 0.45 -7.37 8.14
CA ARG A 50 0.96 -7.61 9.50
C ARG A 50 1.37 -6.34 10.24
N GLY A 51 1.17 -5.16 9.68
CA GLY A 51 1.43 -3.87 10.32
C GLY A 51 2.90 -3.49 10.45
N VAL A 52 3.77 -4.01 9.57
CA VAL A 52 5.21 -3.70 9.58
C VAL A 52 5.51 -2.25 9.22
N LEU A 53 4.76 -1.66 8.29
CA LEU A 53 4.85 -0.23 7.97
C LEU A 53 4.05 0.59 9.00
N THR A 54 2.86 0.11 9.39
CA THR A 54 2.07 0.67 10.49
C THR A 54 2.88 0.93 11.77
N ASP A 55 3.80 0.03 12.16
CA ASP A 55 4.69 0.20 13.32
C ASP A 55 5.55 1.47 13.26
N ARG A 56 5.87 1.93 12.05
CA ARG A 56 6.64 3.15 11.81
C ARG A 56 5.72 4.36 11.71
N LEU A 57 4.66 4.25 10.91
CA LEU A 57 3.70 5.34 10.68
C LEU A 57 3.00 5.79 11.96
N SER A 58 2.57 4.84 12.80
CA SER A 58 1.88 5.13 14.07
C SER A 58 2.75 5.84 15.11
N LYS A 59 4.08 5.85 14.92
CA LYS A 59 5.01 6.62 15.74
C LYS A 59 5.28 8.02 15.18
N ALA A 60 5.02 8.22 13.89
CA ALA A 60 5.26 9.48 13.20
C ALA A 60 4.04 10.42 13.29
N THR A 61 2.82 9.88 13.20
CA THR A 61 1.56 10.65 13.26
C THR A 61 0.50 9.93 14.08
N THR A 62 -0.37 10.69 14.74
CA THR A 62 -1.59 10.18 15.39
C THR A 62 -2.78 10.09 14.43
N ASN A 63 -2.70 10.71 13.25
CA ASN A 63 -3.79 10.79 12.28
C ASN A 63 -3.70 9.65 11.27
N LEU A 64 -3.68 8.40 11.77
CA LEU A 64 -3.50 7.20 10.96
C LEU A 64 -4.79 6.36 10.87
N THR A 65 -5.28 6.19 9.64
CA THR A 65 -6.38 5.29 9.31
C THR A 65 -5.86 4.04 8.59
N LEU A 66 -6.34 2.87 8.98
CA LEU A 66 -5.96 1.58 8.41
C LEU A 66 -7.15 0.97 7.67
N ILE A 67 -6.95 0.53 6.42
CA ILE A 67 -7.98 -0.17 5.63
C ILE A 67 -7.51 -1.60 5.35
N GLU A 68 -8.16 -2.60 5.95
CA GLU A 68 -7.77 -4.01 5.85
C GLU A 68 -8.97 -4.95 5.62
N LEU A 69 -8.98 -5.60 4.44
CA LEU A 69 -10.04 -6.53 4.05
C LEU A 69 -10.01 -7.84 4.86
N ASP A 70 -8.83 -8.34 5.22
CA ASP A 70 -8.69 -9.59 5.96
C ASP A 70 -9.02 -9.40 7.44
N ARG A 71 -10.20 -9.90 7.85
CA ARG A 71 -10.71 -9.77 9.23
C ARG A 71 -9.77 -10.31 10.31
N ASP A 72 -8.95 -11.31 10.00
CA ASP A 72 -8.00 -11.85 10.98
C ASP A 72 -6.81 -10.89 11.19
N LEU A 73 -6.32 -10.28 10.09
CA LEU A 73 -5.30 -9.23 10.16
C LEU A 73 -5.87 -7.98 10.83
N ALA A 74 -7.09 -7.58 10.47
CA ALA A 74 -7.80 -6.48 11.15
C ALA A 74 -7.91 -6.70 12.66
N THR A 75 -8.20 -7.94 13.09
CA THR A 75 -8.24 -8.28 14.53
C THR A 75 -6.87 -8.16 15.18
N LEU A 76 -5.81 -8.60 14.51
CA LEU A 76 -4.43 -8.44 14.98
C LEU A 76 -4.04 -6.96 15.08
N LEU A 77 -4.37 -6.17 14.07
CA LEU A 77 -4.04 -4.75 13.99
C LEU A 77 -4.75 -3.95 15.07
N ARG A 78 -6.05 -4.20 15.32
CA ARG A 78 -6.78 -3.55 16.44
C ARG A 78 -6.12 -3.79 17.80
N LYS A 79 -5.55 -4.97 18.02
CA LYS A 79 -4.85 -5.29 19.28
C LYS A 79 -3.50 -4.59 19.37
N ARG A 80 -2.82 -4.39 18.25
CA ARG A 80 -1.47 -3.80 18.20
C ARG A 80 -1.47 -2.28 18.14
N PHE A 81 -2.48 -1.71 17.49
CA PHE A 81 -2.61 -0.27 17.22
C PHE A 81 -4.02 0.20 17.64
N PRO A 82 -4.36 0.12 18.94
CA PRO A 82 -5.71 0.41 19.42
C PRO A 82 -6.16 1.85 19.16
N ASP A 83 -5.21 2.79 19.02
CA ASP A 83 -5.48 4.22 18.82
C ASP A 83 -5.69 4.61 17.35
N THR A 84 -5.60 3.67 16.41
CA THR A 84 -5.79 3.92 14.98
C THR A 84 -7.26 3.75 14.54
N ASP A 85 -7.71 4.53 13.55
CA ASP A 85 -9.01 4.29 12.90
C ASP A 85 -8.88 3.07 11.96
N LEU A 86 -9.27 1.88 12.44
CA LEU A 86 -9.22 0.67 11.64
C LEU A 86 -10.57 0.32 11.01
N ARG A 87 -10.60 0.32 9.67
CA ARG A 87 -11.74 -0.06 8.83
C ARG A 87 -11.50 -1.42 8.19
N SER A 88 -12.35 -2.40 8.53
CA SER A 88 -12.28 -3.74 7.92
C SER A 88 -13.26 -3.86 6.76
N ILE A 89 -12.85 -3.36 5.60
CA ILE A 89 -13.66 -3.21 4.39
C ILE A 89 -12.77 -3.39 3.14
N ASP A 90 -13.36 -3.74 2.01
CA ASP A 90 -12.66 -3.66 0.72
C ASP A 90 -12.39 -2.19 0.39
N VAL A 91 -11.14 -1.86 0.09
CA VAL A 91 -10.75 -0.49 -0.26
C VAL A 91 -11.43 0.02 -1.53
N LEU A 92 -11.83 -0.88 -2.43
CA LEU A 92 -12.59 -0.51 -3.63
C LEU A 92 -14.01 -0.02 -3.30
N ASP A 93 -14.55 -0.40 -2.14
CA ASP A 93 -15.89 0.00 -1.66
C ASP A 93 -15.85 1.26 -0.77
N VAL A 94 -14.67 1.72 -0.34
CA VAL A 94 -14.54 2.91 0.54
C VAL A 94 -14.83 4.19 -0.24
N PRO A 95 -15.81 5.04 0.13
CA PRO A 95 -16.14 6.25 -0.63
C PRO A 95 -14.92 7.13 -0.94
N LEU A 96 -14.82 7.64 -2.17
CA LEU A 96 -13.60 8.26 -2.71
C LEU A 96 -13.21 9.53 -1.94
N GLU A 97 -14.19 10.28 -1.47
CA GLU A 97 -14.04 11.47 -0.64
C GLU A 97 -13.34 11.18 0.71
N THR A 98 -13.29 9.91 1.14
CA THR A 98 -12.53 9.49 2.33
C THR A 98 -11.03 9.78 2.17
N PHE A 99 -10.51 9.75 0.95
CA PHE A 99 -9.10 9.95 0.66
C PHE A 99 -8.72 11.42 0.51
N ALA A 100 -9.68 12.35 0.48
CA ALA A 100 -9.41 13.78 0.34
C ALA A 100 -8.57 14.30 1.52
N GLU A 101 -7.55 15.10 1.23
CA GLU A 101 -6.61 15.69 2.20
C GLU A 101 -5.75 14.66 2.97
N HIS A 102 -5.68 13.42 2.49
CA HIS A 102 -4.81 12.40 3.06
C HIS A 102 -3.62 12.10 2.15
N ARG A 103 -2.54 11.68 2.78
CA ARG A 103 -1.44 10.93 2.17
C ARG A 103 -1.85 9.46 2.14
N VAL A 104 -1.79 8.82 0.99
CA VAL A 104 -2.27 7.43 0.85
C VAL A 104 -1.10 6.50 0.61
N VAL A 105 -0.91 5.54 1.49
CA VAL A 105 0.24 4.64 1.46
C VAL A 105 -0.20 3.18 1.43
N GLY A 106 0.59 2.28 0.84
CA GLY A 106 0.22 0.87 0.90
C GLY A 106 1.13 -0.08 0.14
N ASN A 107 1.18 -1.32 0.63
CA ASN A 107 1.73 -2.46 -0.11
C ASN A 107 0.60 -3.19 -0.81
N LEU A 108 0.17 -2.65 -1.96
CA LEU A 108 -1.09 -3.03 -2.58
C LEU A 108 -1.04 -4.47 -3.13
N PRO A 109 -2.08 -5.30 -2.89
CA PRO A 109 -2.21 -6.57 -3.57
C PRO A 109 -2.28 -6.36 -5.08
N TYR A 110 -1.44 -7.09 -5.82
CA TYR A 110 -1.23 -6.82 -7.25
C TYR A 110 -2.50 -6.91 -8.09
N ASN A 111 -3.43 -7.80 -7.72
CA ASN A 111 -4.70 -8.01 -8.41
C ASN A 111 -5.67 -6.82 -8.32
N ILE A 112 -5.53 -5.95 -7.31
CA ILE A 112 -6.38 -4.76 -7.14
C ILE A 112 -5.66 -3.44 -7.39
N SER A 113 -4.33 -3.46 -7.53
CA SER A 113 -3.49 -2.26 -7.66
C SER A 113 -3.97 -1.31 -8.76
N THR A 114 -4.10 -1.79 -10.00
CA THR A 114 -4.51 -0.95 -11.15
C THR A 114 -5.93 -0.37 -11.02
N PRO A 115 -7.01 -1.15 -10.72
CA PRO A 115 -8.33 -0.57 -10.55
C PRO A 115 -8.40 0.41 -9.36
N LEU A 116 -7.65 0.15 -8.28
CA LEU A 116 -7.55 1.08 -7.15
C LEU A 116 -6.87 2.39 -7.55
N LEU A 117 -5.72 2.34 -8.23
CA LEU A 117 -5.02 3.54 -8.71
C LEU A 117 -5.92 4.40 -9.62
N ILE A 118 -6.60 3.77 -10.58
CA ILE A 118 -7.55 4.46 -11.47
C ILE A 118 -8.66 5.17 -10.68
N ARG A 119 -9.09 4.58 -9.57
CA ARG A 119 -10.10 5.16 -8.68
C ARG A 119 -9.53 6.33 -7.87
N LEU A 120 -8.35 6.17 -7.27
CA LEU A 120 -7.69 7.20 -6.48
C LEU A 120 -7.34 8.44 -7.32
N PHE A 121 -6.92 8.28 -8.57
CA PHE A 121 -6.67 9.41 -9.49
C PHE A 121 -7.87 10.32 -9.72
N LYS A 122 -9.09 9.88 -9.39
CA LYS A 122 -10.30 10.69 -9.51
C LYS A 122 -10.54 11.62 -8.31
N GLU A 123 -9.79 11.51 -7.21
CA GLU A 123 -9.89 12.43 -6.08
C GLU A 123 -8.84 13.54 -6.21
N PRO A 124 -9.25 14.79 -6.52
CA PRO A 124 -8.34 15.91 -6.70
C PRO A 124 -7.65 16.39 -5.40
N ARG A 125 -8.11 15.96 -4.23
CA ARG A 125 -7.61 16.45 -2.95
C ARG A 125 -6.69 15.50 -2.21
N ILE A 126 -6.38 14.32 -2.74
CA ILE A 126 -5.30 13.49 -2.19
C ILE A 126 -3.99 14.29 -2.23
N VAL A 127 -3.26 14.30 -1.11
CA VAL A 127 -2.00 15.06 -0.95
C VAL A 127 -0.90 14.42 -1.80
N ASP A 128 -0.63 13.14 -1.53
CA ASP A 128 0.30 12.31 -2.28
C ASP A 128 -0.06 10.82 -2.11
N MET A 129 0.59 9.98 -2.92
CA MET A 129 0.38 8.53 -2.93
C MET A 129 1.73 7.83 -2.96
N HIS A 130 1.89 6.82 -2.11
CA HIS A 130 3.13 6.05 -2.01
C HIS A 130 2.83 4.55 -1.97
N PHE A 131 3.17 3.84 -3.04
CA PHE A 131 2.76 2.46 -3.21
C PHE A 131 3.91 1.53 -3.60
N MET A 132 3.91 0.36 -2.97
CA MET A 132 4.61 -0.79 -3.53
C MET A 132 3.76 -1.37 -4.67
N LEU A 133 4.31 -1.42 -5.87
CA LEU A 133 3.66 -1.95 -7.06
C LEU A 133 4.53 -3.02 -7.72
N GLN A 134 3.93 -3.85 -8.58
CA GLN A 134 4.72 -4.66 -9.49
C GLN A 134 5.58 -3.74 -10.37
N ARG A 135 6.84 -4.09 -10.60
CA ARG A 135 7.77 -3.27 -11.37
C ARG A 135 7.21 -2.85 -12.73
N GLU A 136 6.56 -3.77 -13.45
CA GLU A 136 5.95 -3.46 -14.74
C GLU A 136 4.85 -2.39 -14.66
N VAL A 137 4.04 -2.39 -13.59
CA VAL A 137 2.99 -1.40 -13.38
C VAL A 137 3.59 -0.04 -13.04
N ALA A 138 4.60 0.00 -12.16
CA ALA A 138 5.34 1.21 -11.84
C ALA A 138 5.98 1.85 -13.10
N LEU A 139 6.65 1.05 -13.93
CA LEU A 139 7.24 1.51 -15.18
C LEU A 139 6.19 2.03 -16.16
N ARG A 140 5.00 1.41 -16.23
CA ARG A 140 3.90 1.92 -17.05
C ARG A 140 3.38 3.26 -16.56
N LEU A 141 3.27 3.47 -15.24
CA LEU A 141 2.82 4.75 -14.68
C LEU A 141 3.79 5.89 -15.04
N ALA A 142 5.10 5.61 -14.99
CA ALA A 142 6.15 6.60 -15.24
C ALA A 142 6.59 6.72 -16.71
N ALA A 143 6.09 5.85 -17.59
CA ALA A 143 6.52 5.82 -18.98
C ALA A 143 6.24 7.16 -19.70
N SER A 144 7.13 7.58 -20.59
CA SER A 144 6.99 8.81 -21.38
C SER A 144 6.36 8.56 -22.76
N PRO A 145 5.68 9.55 -23.39
CA PRO A 145 5.16 9.40 -24.74
C PRO A 145 6.22 8.91 -25.73
N GLY A 146 5.88 7.86 -26.49
CA GLY A 146 6.80 7.20 -27.43
C GLY A 146 7.52 5.98 -26.85
N GLU A 147 7.52 5.78 -25.53
CA GLU A 147 8.04 4.55 -24.93
C GLU A 147 7.06 3.38 -25.10
N LYS A 148 7.59 2.16 -25.21
CA LYS A 148 6.79 0.94 -25.37
C LYS A 148 5.79 0.71 -24.22
N ALA A 149 6.14 1.13 -23.01
CA ALA A 149 5.31 0.97 -21.82
C ALA A 149 4.24 2.08 -21.69
N TRP A 150 4.33 3.15 -22.49
CA TRP A 150 3.38 4.25 -22.45
C TRP A 150 2.02 3.86 -23.00
N GLY A 151 0.96 4.23 -22.29
CA GLY A 151 -0.39 3.98 -22.74
C GLY A 151 -1.43 4.56 -21.80
N ARG A 152 -2.63 3.95 -21.80
CA ARG A 152 -3.80 4.45 -21.06
C ARG A 152 -3.49 4.74 -19.58
N LEU A 153 -2.76 3.85 -18.91
CA LEU A 153 -2.46 4.01 -17.48
C LEU A 153 -1.50 5.19 -17.25
N SER A 154 -0.48 5.35 -18.10
CA SER A 154 0.45 6.48 -18.06
C SER A 154 -0.29 7.80 -18.20
N VAL A 155 -1.16 7.93 -19.21
CA VAL A 155 -1.95 9.15 -19.46
C VAL A 155 -2.85 9.48 -18.27
N MET A 156 -3.56 8.49 -17.72
CA MET A 156 -4.46 8.72 -16.59
C MET A 156 -3.72 9.15 -15.32
N ALA A 157 -2.56 8.55 -15.05
CA ALA A 157 -1.75 8.87 -13.89
C ALA A 157 -1.11 10.25 -14.01
N GLN A 158 -0.45 10.50 -15.15
CA GLN A 158 0.32 11.73 -15.40
C GLN A 158 -0.56 12.96 -15.61
N TYR A 159 -1.82 12.77 -16.01
CA TYR A 159 -2.81 13.86 -16.04
C TYR A 159 -3.03 14.47 -14.64
N ARG A 160 -2.87 13.66 -13.59
CA ARG A 160 -3.23 14.03 -12.22
C ARG A 160 -2.04 14.18 -11.28
N CYS A 161 -0.99 13.41 -11.51
CA CYS A 161 0.13 13.22 -10.61
C CYS A 161 1.46 13.35 -11.36
N LEU A 162 2.47 13.92 -10.70
CA LEU A 162 3.85 13.62 -11.04
C LEU A 162 4.16 12.21 -10.54
N ILE A 163 4.75 11.36 -11.40
CA ILE A 163 5.05 9.97 -11.06
C ILE A 163 6.56 9.81 -10.91
N GLU A 164 7.00 9.36 -9.73
CA GLU A 164 8.41 9.22 -9.39
C GLU A 164 8.73 7.79 -8.95
N PRO A 165 9.30 6.95 -9.83
CA PRO A 165 9.83 5.66 -9.42
C PRO A 165 11.03 5.84 -8.48
N LEU A 166 10.88 5.51 -7.20
CA LEU A 166 11.91 5.79 -6.19
C LEU A 166 12.98 4.70 -6.15
N PHE A 167 12.58 3.42 -6.05
CA PHE A 167 13.54 2.31 -6.05
C PHE A 167 12.90 0.94 -6.29
N ASP A 168 13.72 0.04 -6.83
CA ASP A 168 13.40 -1.38 -6.94
C ASP A 168 13.41 -2.07 -5.58
N VAL A 169 12.49 -3.03 -5.41
CA VAL A 169 12.36 -3.86 -4.21
C VAL A 169 12.42 -5.34 -4.61
N PRO A 170 13.47 -6.05 -4.19
CA PRO A 170 13.66 -7.45 -4.53
C PRO A 170 12.50 -8.34 -4.09
N ALA A 171 12.12 -9.34 -4.90
CA ALA A 171 11.07 -10.30 -4.55
C ALA A 171 11.35 -11.02 -3.20
N HIS A 172 12.62 -11.28 -2.88
CA HIS A 172 13.01 -11.93 -1.63
C HIS A 172 12.77 -11.08 -0.37
N SER A 173 12.42 -9.79 -0.52
CA SER A 173 12.02 -8.92 0.60
C SER A 173 10.63 -9.26 1.15
N PHE A 174 9.85 -10.10 0.46
CA PHE A 174 8.48 -10.47 0.84
C PHE A 174 8.32 -11.95 1.22
N ARG A 175 7.30 -12.25 2.04
CA ARG A 175 6.86 -13.62 2.35
C ARG A 175 5.33 -13.73 2.27
N PRO A 176 4.79 -14.70 1.49
CA PRO A 176 5.45 -15.52 0.48
C PRO A 176 6.16 -14.68 -0.59
N VAL A 177 7.16 -15.24 -1.26
CA VAL A 177 7.92 -14.54 -2.31
C VAL A 177 7.02 -14.36 -3.54
N PRO A 178 6.82 -13.14 -4.06
CA PRO A 178 6.11 -12.89 -5.31
C PRO A 178 6.90 -13.45 -6.50
N LYS A 179 6.20 -13.70 -7.61
CA LYS A 179 6.83 -14.20 -8.84
C LYS A 179 7.54 -13.12 -9.66
N VAL A 180 7.35 -11.86 -9.30
CA VAL A 180 7.84 -10.69 -10.03
C VAL A 180 8.46 -9.70 -9.05
N GLU A 181 9.34 -8.87 -9.56
CA GLU A 181 9.94 -7.78 -8.81
C GLU A 181 8.93 -6.66 -8.51
N SER A 182 9.17 -5.95 -7.42
CA SER A 182 8.38 -4.78 -7.03
C SER A 182 9.19 -3.50 -7.17
N MET A 183 8.48 -2.38 -7.16
CA MET A 183 9.07 -1.06 -7.16
C MET A 183 8.22 -0.16 -6.26
N PHE A 184 8.90 0.69 -5.49
CA PHE A 184 8.25 1.72 -4.70
C PHE A 184 8.15 3.00 -5.54
N VAL A 185 6.93 3.55 -5.62
CA VAL A 185 6.53 4.71 -6.41
C VAL A 185 5.75 5.65 -5.52
#